data_AF-A0A6G6YEN1-F1
#
_entry.id   AF-A0A6G6YEN1-F1
#
_cell.length_a   1.000
_cell.length_b   1.000
_cell.length_c   1.000
_cell.angle_alpha   90.00
_cell.angle_beta   90.00
_cell.angle_gamma   90.00
#
_symmetry.space_group_name_H-M   'P 1'
#
loop_
_entity.id
_entity.type
_entity.pdbx_description
1 polymer ?
#
loop_
_entity_poly.entity_id
_entity_poly.type
_entity_poly.pdbx_seq_one_letter_code
_entity_poly.pdbx_strand_id
1 'polypeptide(L)' 'MNEAKQEILNIIANYCKENPNQRFGQILFNLNINEFKKDSEEIRDIHNDSDKKILERIQSRIKQLKNK' A
#
# COMPACT_ATOMS: atom_id res chain seq x y z
N MET A 1 18.35 4.54 -2.53
CA MET A 1 17.15 3.78 -2.10
C MET A 1 17.33 3.41 -0.64
N ASN A 2 16.36 3.66 0.24
CA ASN A 2 16.44 3.23 1.65
C ASN A 2 15.75 1.87 1.82
N GLU A 3 15.99 1.21 2.96
CA GLU A 3 15.48 -0.13 3.25
C GLU A 3 13.95 -0.18 3.17
N ALA A 4 13.26 0.83 3.71
CA ALA A 4 11.80 0.90 3.67
C ALA A 4 11.24 0.94 2.23
N LYS A 5 11.84 1.75 1.34
CA LYS A 5 11.45 1.80 -0.08
C LYS A 5 11.66 0.45 -0.76
N GLN A 6 12.78 -0.22 -0.50
CA GLN A 6 13.05 -1.54 -1.07
C GLN A 6 12.01 -2.56 -0.60
N GLU A 7 11.66 -2.55 0.69
CA GLU A 7 10.67 -3.46 1.24
C GLU A 7 9.26 -3.20 0.69
N ILE A 8 8.88 -1.93 0.53
CA ILE A 8 7.63 -1.55 -0.14
C ILE A 8 7.58 -2.11 -1.57
N LEU A 9 8.67 -1.98 -2.34
CA LEU A 9 8.74 -2.53 -3.70
C LEU A 9 8.62 -4.05 -3.72
N ASN A 10 9.27 -4.75 -2.77
CA ASN A 10 9.17 -6.20 -2.63
C ASN A 10 7.72 -6.64 -2.35
N ILE A 11 7.04 -5.93 -1.44
CA ILE A 11 5.63 -6.19 -1.12
C ILE A 11 4.74 -5.99 -2.34
N ILE A 12 4.88 -4.87 -3.05
CA ILE A 12 4.10 -4.57 -4.26
C ILE A 12 4.34 -5.68 -5.30
N ALA A 13 5.60 -6.04 -5.56
CA ALA A 13 5.93 -7.07 -6.54
C ALA A 13 5.31 -8.43 -6.19
N ASN A 14 5.33 -8.82 -4.91
CA ASN A 14 4.71 -10.07 -4.47
C ASN A 14 3.17 -10.01 -4.58
N TYR A 15 2.55 -8.92 -4.16
CA TYR A 15 1.10 -8.75 -4.26
C TYR A 15 0.61 -8.74 -5.71
N CYS A 16 1.38 -8.14 -6.63
CA CYS A 16 1.13 -8.22 -8.08
C CYS A 16 1.11 -9.67 -8.59
N LYS A 17 2.07 -10.49 -8.16
CA LYS A 17 2.14 -11.91 -8.56
C LYS A 17 0.96 -12.71 -8.03
N GLU A 18 0.52 -12.41 -6.80
CA GLU A 18 -0.64 -13.05 -6.17
C GLU A 18 -1.97 -12.61 -6.78
N ASN A 19 -2.03 -11.40 -7.37
CA ASN A 19 -3.25 -10.79 -7.88
C ASN A 19 -3.12 -10.35 -9.36
N PRO A 20 -2.82 -11.26 -10.30
CA PRO A 20 -2.48 -10.90 -11.68
C PRO A 20 -3.63 -10.22 -12.46
N ASN A 21 -4.87 -10.38 -12.01
CA ASN A 21 -6.05 -9.78 -12.64
C ASN A 21 -6.32 -8.35 -12.17
N GLN A 22 -5.65 -7.87 -11.11
CA GLN A 22 -5.81 -6.51 -10.63
C GLN A 22 -4.91 -5.56 -11.42
N ARG A 23 -5.44 -4.39 -11.79
CA ARG A 23 -4.62 -3.33 -12.39
C ARG A 23 -3.66 -2.78 -11.33
N PHE A 24 -2.48 -2.32 -11.76
CA PHE A 24 -1.45 -1.80 -10.85
C PHE A 24 -1.97 -0.72 -9.89
N GLY A 25 -2.79 0.23 -10.37
CA GLY A 25 -3.42 1.24 -9.51
C GLY A 25 -4.31 0.63 -8.42
N GLN A 26 -5.10 -0.41 -8.75
CA GLN A 26 -5.94 -1.11 -7.76
C GLN A 26 -5.09 -1.79 -6.69
N ILE A 27 -3.93 -2.35 -7.07
CA ILE A 27 -2.98 -2.95 -6.13
C ILE A 27 -2.47 -1.91 -5.12
N LEU A 28 -2.07 -0.72 -5.60
CA LEU A 28 -1.61 0.36 -4.72
C LEU A 28 -2.69 0.80 -3.73
N PHE A 29 -3.95 0.87 -4.17
CA PHE A 29 -5.09 1.17 -3.28
C PHE A 29 -5.41 0.02 -2.31
N ASN A 30 -5.39 -1.23 -2.77
CA ASN A 30 -5.69 -2.40 -1.94
C ASN A 30 -4.67 -2.61 -0.81
N LEU A 31 -3.42 -2.21 -1.06
CA LEU A 31 -2.33 -2.17 -0.08
C LEU A 31 -2.34 -0.91 0.81
N ASN A 32 -3.32 -0.02 0.65
CA ASN A 32 -3.39 1.28 1.30
C ASN A 32 -2.11 2.12 1.11
N ILE A 33 -1.44 2.02 -0.03
CA ILE A 33 -0.31 2.91 -0.39
C ILE A 33 -0.88 4.28 -0.75
N ASN A 34 -1.84 4.26 -1.66
CA ASN A 34 -2.73 5.38 -1.91
C ASN A 34 -4.06 5.08 -1.21
N GLU A 35 -4.70 6.10 -0.66
CA GLU A 35 -6.00 5.96 -0.03
C GLU A 35 -6.83 7.22 -0.24
N PHE A 36 -8.15 7.06 -0.25
CA PHE A 36 -9.05 8.21 -0.18
C PHE A 36 -9.06 8.78 1.24
N LYS A 37 -9.31 10.07 1.35
CA LYS A 37 -9.65 10.68 2.63
C LYS A 37 -10.94 10.05 3.14
N LYS A 38 -11.07 9.95 4.46
CA LYS A 38 -12.30 9.43 5.08
C LYS A 38 -13.48 10.30 4.63
N ASP A 39 -14.53 9.66 4.16
CA ASP A 39 -15.79 10.29 3.74
C ASP A 39 -15.62 11.30 2.59
N SER A 40 -14.62 11.11 1.73
CA SER A 40 -14.32 11.99 0.59
C SER A 40 -13.76 11.20 -0.60
N GLU A 41 -14.00 11.68 -1.82
CA GLU A 41 -13.42 11.15 -3.05
C GLU A 41 -12.00 11.69 -3.33
N GLU A 42 -11.49 12.55 -2.45
CA GLU A 42 -10.14 13.10 -2.55
C GLU A 42 -9.08 12.07 -2.13
N ILE A 43 -7.95 12.04 -2.83
CA ILE A 43 -6.79 11.25 -2.42
C ILE A 43 -6.18 11.89 -1.16
N ARG A 44 -5.85 11.06 -0.16
CA ARG A 44 -5.14 11.49 1.03
C ARG A 44 -3.74 11.99 0.64
N ASP A 45 -3.37 13.16 1.15
CA ASP A 45 -2.02 13.67 1.01
C ASP A 45 -1.01 12.80 1.81
N ILE A 46 0.08 12.41 1.15
CA ILE A 46 1.17 11.61 1.69
C ILE A 46 2.49 12.39 1.75
N HIS A 47 2.51 13.68 1.44
CA HIS A 47 3.74 14.50 1.40
C HIS A 47 4.55 14.45 2.71
N ASN A 48 3.84 14.37 3.85
CA ASN A 48 4.45 14.30 5.19
C ASN A 48 4.60 12.86 5.74
N ASP A 49 4.25 11.84 4.95
CA ASP A 49 4.40 10.45 5.36
C ASP A 49 5.82 9.96 5.02
N SER A 50 6.54 9.51 6.05
CA SER A 50 7.84 8.85 5.82
C SER A 50 7.64 7.47 5.19
N ASP A 51 8.63 6.99 4.45
CA ASP A 51 8.61 5.63 3.89
C ASP A 51 8.33 4.57 4.97
N LYS A 52 8.84 4.79 6.20
CA LYS A 52 8.59 3.91 7.34
C LYS A 52 7.11 3.87 7.74
N LYS A 53 6.44 5.03 7.85
CA LYS A 53 5.00 5.10 8.14
C LYS A 53 4.18 4.41 7.04
N ILE A 54 4.57 4.61 5.78
CA ILE A 54 3.92 3.95 4.64
C ILE A 54 4.06 2.43 4.77
N LEU A 55 5.28 1.93 5.07
CA LEU A 55 5.53 0.50 5.26
C LEU A 55 4.70 -0.09 6.43
N GLU A 56 4.66 0.59 7.58
CA GLU A 56 3.85 0.16 8.74
C GLU A 56 2.37 0.04 8.39
N ARG A 57 1.83 1.00 7.63
CA ARG A 57 0.43 0.98 7.14
C ARG A 57 0.18 -0.20 6.22
N ILE A 58 1.08 -0.47 5.27
CA ILE A 58 0.97 -1.62 4.36
C ILE A 58 1.00 -2.94 5.14
N GLN A 59 1.91 -3.08 6.11
CA GLN A 59 2.02 -4.28 6.93
C GLN A 59 0.75 -4.53 7.77
N SER A 60 0.20 -3.47 8.38
CA SER A 60 -1.08 -3.52 9.08
C SER A 60 -2.21 -3.96 8.14
N ARG A 61 -2.25 -3.41 6.93
CA ARG A 61 -3.24 -3.76 5.90
C ARG A 61 -3.14 -5.23 5.48
N ILE A 62 -1.94 -5.74 5.22
CA ILE A 62 -1.74 -7.15 4.87
C ILE A 62 -2.23 -8.07 5.98
N LYS A 63 -1.96 -7.73 7.25
CA LYS A 63 -2.46 -8.51 8.39
C LYS A 63 -3.99 -8.54 8.42
N GLN A 64 -4.66 -7.43 8.12
CA GLN A 64 -6.12 -7.38 8.02
C GLN A 64 -6.66 -8.24 6.88
N LEU A 65 -5.99 -8.24 5.72
CA LEU A 65 -6.40 -9.03 4.56
C LEU A 65 -6.30 -10.54 4.81
N LYS A 66 -5.29 -10.99 5.59
CA LYS A 66 -5.10 -12.41 5.93
C LYS A 66 -6.07 -12.95 6.98
N ASN A 67 -6.67 -12.06 7.77
CA ASN A 67 -7.61 -12.41 8.85
C ASN A 67 -9.08 -12.32 8.42
N LYS A 68 -9.34 -12.12 7.12
CA LYS A 68 -10.66 -12.13 6.50
C LYS A 68 -10.84 -13.42 5.73
#